data_AF-A0A227J268-F1
#
_entry.id   AF-A0A227J268-F1
#
_cell.length_a   1.000
_cell.length_b   1.000
_cell.length_c   1.000
_cell.angle_alpha   90.00
_cell.angle_beta   90.00
_cell.angle_gamma   90.00
#
_symmetry.space_group_name_H-M   'P 1'
#
loop_
_entity.id
_entity.type
_entity.pdbx_description
1 polymer ?
#
loop_
_entity_poly.entity_id
_entity_poly.type
_entity_poly.pdbx_seq_one_letter_code
_entity_poly.pdbx_strand_id
1 'polypeptide(L)'
;RIGLIVDEYGDIIGLITLEDILEEIIGEFTTSISPSLSDEISPQGDGSFLIEGSTNIRDINKGLKWDLPTDGPRTLNGLILEHLEDIPESHL
;
A
#
# COMPACT_ATOMS: atom_id res chain seq x y z
N ARG A 1 21.00 4.87 5.94
CA ARG A 1 22.07 5.32 6.89
C ARG A 1 21.67 6.71 7.39
N ILE A 2 22.06 7.14 8.59
CA ILE A 2 21.59 8.42 9.16
C ILE A 2 22.76 9.37 9.41
N GLY A 3 22.60 10.65 9.08
CA GLY A 3 23.51 11.75 9.35
C GLY A 3 22.79 12.91 10.04
N LEU A 4 23.53 13.70 10.82
CA LEU A 4 23.03 14.91 11.49
C LEU A 4 23.53 16.14 10.75
N ILE A 5 22.67 17.13 10.60
CA ILE A 5 23.01 18.43 10.03
C ILE A 5 23.31 19.38 11.19
N VAL A 6 24.48 20.01 11.18
CA VAL A 6 24.91 20.96 12.19
C VAL A 6 25.23 22.32 11.55
N ASP A 7 25.04 23.39 12.31
CA ASP A 7 25.49 24.73 11.92
C ASP A 7 26.98 24.95 12.21
N GLU A 8 27.49 26.15 11.97
CA GLU A 8 28.89 26.51 12.19
C GLU A 8 29.32 26.49 13.66
N TYR A 9 28.37 26.47 14.59
CA TYR A 9 28.62 26.42 16.04
C TYR A 9 28.45 25.01 16.61
N GLY A 10 28.02 24.05 15.79
CA GLY A 10 27.83 22.65 16.16
C GLY A 10 26.43 22.33 16.68
N ASP A 11 25.48 23.27 16.58
CA ASP A 11 24.09 23.03 16.96
C ASP A 11 23.37 22.21 15.89
N ILE A 12 22.55 21.25 16.32
CA ILE A 12 21.80 20.38 15.42
C ILE A 12 20.63 21.15 14.83
N ILE A 13 20.63 21.28 13.51
CA ILE A 13 19.55 21.93 12.76
C ILE A 13 18.69 20.93 11.98
N GLY A 14 19.11 19.66 11.87
CA GLY A 14 18.32 18.65 11.19
C GLY A 14 18.92 17.25 11.15
N LEU A 15 18.21 16.36 10.45
CA LEU A 15 18.57 14.98 10.19
C LEU A 15 18.52 14.76 8.68
N ILE A 16 19.43 13.95 8.16
CA ILE A 16 19.41 13.52 6.76
C ILE A 16 19.73 12.03 6.67
N THR A 17 19.15 11.36 5.70
CA THR A 17 19.41 9.96 5.40
C THR A 17 20.09 9.83 4.04
N LEU A 18 20.68 8.66 3.79
CA LEU A 18 21.28 8.40 2.47
C LEU A 18 20.19 8.41 1.39
N GLU A 19 19.00 7.95 1.76
CA GLU A 19 17.81 7.87 0.94
C GLU A 19 17.39 9.27 0.45
N ASP A 20 17.38 10.29 1.31
CA ASP A 20 17.08 11.69 0.92
C ASP A 20 18.07 12.24 -0.12
N ILE A 21 19.37 11.94 0.03
CA ILE A 21 20.41 12.38 -0.92
C ILE A 21 20.22 11.70 -2.28
N LEU A 22 19.86 10.43 -2.27
CA LEU A 22 19.64 9.67 -3.49
C LEU A 22 18.40 10.16 -4.23
N GLU A 23 17.34 10.54 -3.52
CA GLU A 23 16.10 11.09 -4.10
C GLU A 23 16.36 12.41 -4.85
N GLU A 24 17.15 13.33 -4.31
CA GLU A 24 17.48 14.59 -5.01
C GLU A 24 18.30 14.37 -6.30
N ILE A 25 19.14 13.33 -6.35
CA ILE A 25 19.98 13.03 -7.52
C ILE A 25 19.19 12.28 -8.60
N ILE A 26 18.35 11.34 -8.18
CA ILE A 26 17.68 10.38 -9.08
C ILE A 26 16.26 10.84 -9.43
N GLY A 27 15.66 11.72 -8.60
CA GLY A 27 14.24 12.06 -8.60
C GLY A 27 13.43 11.14 -7.67
N GLU A 28 12.12 11.36 -7.59
CA GLU A 28 11.21 10.47 -6.84
C GLU A 28 11.46 9.02 -7.26
N PHE A 29 11.99 8.20 -6.35
CA PHE A 29 12.01 6.76 -6.55
C PHE A 29 10.57 6.33 -6.76
N THR A 30 10.22 5.89 -7.97
CA THR A 30 8.88 5.43 -8.34
C THR A 30 8.46 4.13 -7.62
N THR A 31 9.13 3.77 -6.53
CA THR A 31 8.69 2.73 -5.58
C THR A 31 7.39 3.11 -4.86
N SER A 32 6.90 4.35 -5.01
CA SER A 32 5.58 4.79 -4.55
C SER A 32 4.50 4.79 -5.63
N ILE A 33 4.71 4.11 -6.77
CA ILE A 33 3.55 3.69 -7.58
C ILE A 33 2.82 2.64 -6.74
N SER A 34 1.98 3.11 -5.80
CA SER A 34 0.78 2.36 -5.45
C SER A 34 0.19 1.95 -6.79
N PRO A 35 -0.01 0.65 -7.04
CA PRO A 35 -0.71 0.22 -8.24
C PRO A 35 -1.95 1.10 -8.37
N SER A 36 -2.23 1.55 -9.59
CA SER A 36 -3.48 2.27 -9.79
C SER A 36 -4.62 1.33 -9.37
N LEU A 37 -5.75 1.86 -8.91
CA LEU A 37 -6.90 1.02 -8.56
C LEU A 37 -7.29 0.07 -9.71
N SER A 38 -7.02 0.45 -10.95
CA SER A 38 -7.18 -0.39 -12.15
C SER A 38 -6.21 -1.56 -12.27
N ASP A 39 -5.02 -1.47 -11.68
CA ASP A 39 -4.04 -2.57 -11.64
C ASP A 39 -4.43 -3.61 -10.59
N GLU A 40 -5.08 -3.17 -9.52
CA GLU A 40 -5.49 -4.02 -8.39
C GLU A 40 -6.90 -4.61 -8.53
N ILE A 41 -7.80 -3.95 -9.27
CA ILE A 41 -9.22 -4.34 -9.42
C ILE A 41 -9.58 -4.40 -10.90
N SER A 42 -9.71 -5.62 -11.42
CA SER A 42 -10.01 -5.91 -12.82
C SER A 42 -11.44 -6.43 -13.01
N PRO A 43 -12.36 -5.67 -13.65
CA PRO A 43 -13.70 -6.16 -13.96
C PRO A 43 -13.66 -7.30 -14.97
N GLN A 44 -14.58 -8.25 -14.83
CA GLN A 44 -14.75 -9.41 -15.70
C GLN A 44 -16.00 -9.26 -16.56
N GLY A 45 -16.07 -10.00 -17.68
CA GLY A 45 -17.18 -9.91 -18.63
C GLY A 45 -18.55 -10.37 -18.09
N ASP A 46 -18.56 -11.12 -16.98
CA ASP A 46 -19.74 -11.61 -16.29
C ASP A 46 -20.22 -10.68 -15.16
N GLY A 47 -19.56 -9.54 -14.95
CA GLY A 47 -19.86 -8.60 -13.88
C GLY A 47 -19.15 -8.90 -12.55
N SER A 48 -18.31 -9.94 -12.49
CA SER A 48 -17.42 -10.16 -11.35
C SER A 48 -16.17 -9.27 -11.41
N PHE A 49 -15.39 -9.25 -10.33
CA PHE A 49 -14.13 -8.52 -10.25
C PHE A 49 -13.02 -9.48 -9.80
N LEU A 50 -11.89 -9.42 -10.48
CA LEU A 50 -10.63 -10.02 -10.03
C LEU A 50 -9.88 -8.95 -9.24
N ILE A 51 -9.64 -9.20 -7.95
CA ILE A 51 -9.03 -8.24 -7.02
C ILE A 51 -7.80 -8.87 -6.39
N GLU A 52 -6.68 -8.14 -6.35
CA GLU A 52 -5.52 -8.61 -5.59
C GLU A 52 -5.83 -8.72 -4.09
N GLY A 53 -5.42 -9.82 -3.46
CA GLY A 53 -5.67 -10.04 -2.03
C GLY A 53 -5.00 -8.99 -1.11
N SER A 54 -3.96 -8.31 -1.61
CA SER A 54 -3.23 -7.23 -0.96
C SER A 54 -3.99 -5.89 -0.96
N THR A 55 -5.00 -5.72 -1.82
CA THR A 55 -5.74 -4.47 -2.01
C THR A 55 -6.41 -4.00 -0.72
N ASN A 56 -6.33 -2.70 -0.45
CA ASN A 56 -6.93 -2.10 0.74
C ASN A 56 -8.46 -2.09 0.66
N ILE A 57 -9.13 -2.45 1.77
CA ILE A 57 -10.60 -2.44 1.83
C ILE A 57 -11.18 -1.04 1.58
N ARG A 58 -10.52 0.03 2.03
CA ARG A 58 -11.00 1.40 1.80
C ARG A 58 -10.97 1.78 0.34
N ASP A 59 -9.96 1.31 -0.39
CA ASP A 59 -9.83 1.56 -1.83
C ASP A 59 -10.87 0.78 -2.60
N ILE A 60 -11.16 -0.48 -2.21
CA ILE A 60 -12.28 -1.27 -2.76
C ILE A 60 -13.62 -0.56 -2.54
N ASN A 61 -13.91 -0.14 -1.31
CA ASN A 61 -15.16 0.56 -1.00
C ASN A 61 -15.30 1.86 -1.82
N LYS A 62 -14.21 2.62 -2.00
CA LYS A 62 -14.20 3.84 -2.81
C LYS A 62 -14.37 3.56 -4.30
N GLY A 63 -13.66 2.57 -4.84
CA GLY A 63 -13.62 2.25 -6.26
C GLY A 63 -14.90 1.57 -6.75
N LEU A 64 -15.42 0.61 -5.97
CA LEU A 64 -16.58 -0.20 -6.32
C LEU A 64 -17.88 0.26 -5.67
N LYS A 65 -17.82 1.27 -4.78
CA LYS A 65 -18.96 1.74 -3.97
C LYS A 65 -19.55 0.62 -3.10
N TRP A 66 -18.69 -0.22 -2.56
CA TRP A 66 -19.04 -1.27 -1.60
C TRP A 66 -18.96 -0.75 -0.17
N ASP A 67 -19.51 -1.53 0.76
CA ASP A 67 -19.53 -1.23 2.20
C ASP A 67 -18.96 -2.41 3.00
N LEU A 68 -17.72 -2.78 2.69
CA LEU A 68 -16.99 -3.80 3.43
C LEU A 68 -16.51 -3.28 4.80
N PRO A 69 -16.44 -4.13 5.85
CA PRO A 69 -15.95 -3.75 7.18
C PRO A 69 -14.53 -3.16 7.14
N THR A 70 -14.29 -2.10 7.93
CA THR A 70 -12.98 -1.39 7.98
C THR A 70 -12.40 -1.26 9.38
N ASP A 71 -13.07 -1.83 10.37
CA ASP A 71 -12.68 -1.89 11.78
C ASP A 71 -11.76 -3.08 12.11
N GLY A 72 -11.56 -3.99 11.15
CA GLY A 72 -10.67 -5.15 11.26
C GLY A 72 -9.51 -5.13 10.25
N PRO A 73 -9.31 -6.22 9.49
CA PRO A 73 -8.23 -6.35 8.52
C PRO A 73 -8.23 -5.23 7.48
N ARG A 74 -7.02 -4.83 7.07
CA ARG A 74 -6.85 -3.71 6.13
C ARG A 74 -6.96 -4.13 4.67
N THR A 75 -6.78 -5.41 4.37
CA THR A 75 -6.73 -5.95 3.00
C THR A 75 -7.83 -6.95 2.74
N LEU A 76 -8.16 -7.18 1.47
CA LEU A 76 -9.18 -8.15 1.07
C LEU A 76 -8.87 -9.56 1.57
N ASN A 77 -7.64 -10.03 1.41
CA ASN A 77 -7.23 -11.36 1.91
C ASN A 77 -7.34 -11.44 3.43
N GLY A 78 -6.95 -10.37 4.15
CA GLY A 78 -7.09 -10.34 5.60
C GLY A 78 -8.55 -10.46 6.04
N LEU A 79 -9.46 -9.77 5.35
CA LEU A 79 -10.90 -9.82 5.64
C LEU A 79 -11.48 -11.22 5.35
N ILE A 80 -11.04 -11.87 4.25
CA ILE A 80 -11.44 -13.23 3.91
C ILE A 80 -10.99 -14.22 4.99
N LEU A 81 -9.72 -14.15 5.42
CA LEU A 81 -9.17 -15.06 6.44
C LEU A 81 -9.82 -14.85 7.81
N GLU A 82 -10.13 -13.61 8.18
CA GLU A 82 -10.88 -13.33 9.41
C GLU A 82 -12.30 -13.94 9.35
N HIS A 83 -12.97 -13.86 8.20
CA HIS A 83 -14.31 -14.41 8.05
C HIS A 83 -14.34 -15.94 7.98
N LEU A 84 -13.35 -16.55 7.34
CA LEU A 84 -13.28 -18.00 7.16
C LEU A 84 -12.67 -18.73 8.35
N GLU A 85 -11.88 -18.04 9.18
CA GLU A 85 -11.07 -18.61 10.28
C GLU A 85 -10.13 -19.76 9.84
N ASP A 86 -9.95 -19.95 8.54
CA ASP A 86 -9.15 -20.99 7.92
C ASP A 86 -8.56 -20.49 6.59
N ILE A 87 -7.46 -21.11 6.15
CA ILE A 87 -6.84 -20.81 4.86
C ILE A 87 -7.56 -21.64 3.79
N PRO A 88 -8.27 -21.01 2.84
CA PRO A 88 -9.02 -21.76 1.82
C PRO A 88 -8.06 -22.58 0.94
N GLU A 89 -8.42 -23.83 0.68
CA GLU A 89 -7.70 -24.66 -0.27
C GLU A 89 -7.87 -24.10 -1.69
N SER A 90 -6.76 -23.97 -2.41
CA SER A 90 -6.79 -23.57 -3.81
C SER A 90 -7.41 -24.70 -4.65
N HIS A 91 -8.65 -24.54 -5.08
CA HIS A 91 -9.18 -25.31 -6.20
C HIS A 91 -8.66 -24.67 -7.52
N LEU A 92 -7.39 -24.93 -7.83
CA LEU A 92 -6.83 -24.68 -9.15
C LEU A 92 -7.02 -25.91 -10.05
#